data_AF-A0A5S3SJE9-F1
#
_entry.id   AF-A0A5S3SJE9-F1
#
_cell.length_a   1.000
_cell.length_b   1.000
_cell.length_c   1.000
_cell.angle_alpha   90.00
_cell.angle_beta   90.00
_cell.angle_gamma   90.00
#
_symmetry.space_group_name_H-M   'P 1'
#
loop_
_entity.id
_entity.type
_entity.pdbx_description
1 polymer ?
#
loop_
_entity_poly.entity_id
_entity_poly.type
_entity_poly.pdbx_seq_one_letter_code
_entity_poly.pdbx_strand_id
1 'polypeptide(L)'
;MNQRLKTIDLARGASVFIMIIVHTLWMFATPDLQGSSLFGTVIHILGKGTASFLVAMGISMALSRRQAPWLLAKRGAQLLLLGYVMNAAKFWLPIEVFNTMPESFINAYGWQSPLNSEQLKFMLLTGDILQLAGVSLLLFAVLNIARWKTYWIATLAVAIALSSEFVRGSQFSLLPYVSDLFFANNYQVYFPVFPWISAILTGYVLGRIYQQKDEQYLYKVCAWLGGALLIVGAAWLAVDFKGQFGNFFHLNGGGISYLIGLNLCALALLQYLFANKSSGPITRALLYASKHVTALYVIQWVLICWLMGVFGYHTLTLWPTLYLMVLVSLLTFAVHKLYLQSKRTTISVMQKTKRTA
;
A
#
# COMPACT_ATOMS: atom_id res chain seq x y z
N MET A 1 -12.35 0.32 26.69
CA MET A 1 -11.04 -0.34 26.52
C MET A 1 -10.74 -0.48 25.03
N ASN A 2 -9.66 0.12 24.51
CA ASN A 2 -9.18 -0.16 23.14
C ASN A 2 -8.23 -1.35 23.21
N GLN A 3 -8.72 -2.59 23.13
CA GLN A 3 -7.83 -3.70 22.82
C GLN A 3 -7.38 -3.51 21.36
N ARG A 4 -6.12 -3.13 21.16
CA ARG A 4 -5.53 -3.13 19.82
C ARG A 4 -5.38 -4.59 19.41
N LEU A 5 -5.94 -4.94 18.25
CA LEU A 5 -5.80 -6.28 17.68
C LEU A 5 -4.34 -6.48 17.26
N LYS A 6 -3.56 -7.15 18.13
CA LYS A 6 -2.12 -7.36 17.95
C LYS A 6 -1.80 -7.98 16.60
N THR A 7 -2.59 -8.96 16.15
CA THR A 7 -2.41 -9.63 14.86
C THR A 7 -2.64 -8.69 13.67
N ILE A 8 -3.64 -7.79 13.74
CA ILE A 8 -3.84 -6.76 12.72
C ILE A 8 -2.66 -5.78 12.69
N ASP A 9 -2.16 -5.38 13.86
CA ASP A 9 -0.97 -4.53 13.93
C ASP A 9 0.26 -5.26 13.35
N LEU A 10 0.47 -6.55 13.66
CA LEU A 10 1.56 -7.36 13.10
C LEU A 10 1.47 -7.51 11.59
N ALA A 11 0.27 -7.80 11.06
CA ALA A 11 0.04 -7.92 9.62
C ALA A 11 0.38 -6.61 8.89
N ARG A 12 -0.08 -5.47 9.41
CA ARG A 12 0.26 -4.14 8.85
C ARG A 12 1.76 -3.86 8.87
N GLY A 13 2.42 -4.20 9.97
CA GLY A 13 3.87 -4.06 10.10
C GLY A 13 4.63 -4.93 9.11
N ALA A 14 4.20 -6.18 8.95
CA ALA A 14 4.77 -7.13 8.01
C ALA A 14 4.58 -6.66 6.56
N SER A 15 3.41 -6.14 6.19
CA SER A 15 3.18 -5.60 4.85
C SER A 15 4.17 -4.50 4.49
N VAL A 16 4.40 -3.52 5.37
CA VAL A 16 5.37 -2.44 5.10
C VAL A 16 6.79 -2.96 4.97
N PHE A 17 7.18 -3.93 5.80
CA PHE A 17 8.51 -4.53 5.71
C PHE A 17 8.69 -5.33 4.40
N ILE A 18 7.68 -6.13 4.03
CA ILE A 18 7.66 -6.88 2.77
C ILE A 18 7.72 -5.94 1.57
N MET A 19 7.07 -4.77 1.63
CA MET A 19 7.15 -3.78 0.55
C MET A 19 8.60 -3.32 0.28
N ILE A 20 9.44 -3.19 1.32
CA ILE A 20 10.87 -2.85 1.13
C ILE A 20 11.55 -3.91 0.26
N ILE A 21 11.28 -5.18 0.56
CA ILE A 21 11.85 -6.33 -0.14
C ILE A 21 11.36 -6.35 -1.61
N VAL A 22 10.05 -6.24 -1.82
CA VAL A 22 9.44 -6.26 -3.16
C VAL A 22 9.94 -5.11 -4.03
N HIS A 23 9.97 -3.90 -3.48
CA HIS A 23 10.44 -2.70 -4.17
C HIS A 23 11.93 -2.78 -4.51
N THR A 24 12.74 -3.36 -3.62
CA THR A 24 14.17 -3.58 -3.89
C THR A 24 14.35 -4.61 -5.01
N LEU A 25 13.57 -5.70 -5.02
CA LEU A 25 13.58 -6.63 -6.15
C LEU A 25 13.24 -5.91 -7.45
N TRP A 26 12.12 -5.18 -7.50
CA TRP A 26 11.64 -4.54 -8.72
C TRP A 26 12.56 -3.47 -9.27
N MET A 27 13.27 -2.72 -8.43
CA MET A 27 14.15 -1.65 -8.94
C MET A 27 15.54 -2.16 -9.33
N PHE A 28 16.06 -3.18 -8.64
CA PHE A 28 17.47 -3.53 -8.78
C PHE A 28 17.73 -4.88 -9.42
N ALA A 29 16.88 -5.88 -9.22
CA ALA A 29 17.15 -7.24 -9.71
C ALA A 29 17.09 -7.32 -11.23
N THR A 30 17.92 -8.18 -11.84
CA THR A 30 17.84 -8.45 -13.27
C THR A 30 16.46 -8.99 -13.67
N PRO A 31 15.98 -8.76 -14.91
CA PRO A 31 14.67 -9.26 -15.35
C PRO A 31 14.53 -10.78 -15.21
N ASP A 32 15.61 -11.54 -15.42
CA ASP A 32 15.64 -12.99 -15.22
C ASP A 32 15.43 -13.39 -13.75
N LEU A 33 16.09 -12.69 -12.82
CA LEU A 33 15.89 -12.94 -11.40
C LEU A 33 14.45 -12.59 -10.97
N GLN A 34 13.87 -11.54 -11.52
CA GLN A 34 12.48 -11.15 -11.23
C GLN A 34 11.47 -12.17 -11.77
N GLY A 35 11.58 -12.53 -13.05
CA GLY A 35 10.55 -13.27 -13.77
C GLY A 35 10.71 -14.80 -13.80
N SER A 36 11.94 -15.30 -13.87
CA SER A 36 12.21 -16.73 -14.11
C SER A 36 12.57 -17.50 -12.84
N SER A 37 13.01 -16.81 -11.79
CA SER A 37 13.56 -17.47 -10.61
C SER A 37 12.50 -17.83 -9.57
N LEU A 38 12.78 -18.89 -8.80
CA LEU A 38 12.00 -19.25 -7.62
C LEU A 38 12.00 -18.11 -6.59
N PHE A 39 13.14 -17.43 -6.41
CA PHE A 39 13.27 -16.30 -5.50
C PHE A 39 12.32 -15.16 -5.89
N GLY A 40 12.36 -14.71 -7.14
CA GLY A 40 11.45 -13.70 -7.68
C GLY A 40 9.99 -14.09 -7.49
N THR A 41 9.65 -15.34 -7.83
CA THR A 41 8.30 -15.90 -7.63
C THR A 41 7.83 -15.79 -6.18
N VAL A 42 8.66 -16.17 -5.21
CA VAL A 42 8.34 -16.07 -3.77
C VAL A 42 8.11 -14.62 -3.36
N ILE A 43 8.98 -13.70 -3.79
CA ILE A 43 8.83 -12.27 -3.46
C ILE A 43 7.57 -11.68 -4.11
N HIS A 44 7.23 -12.05 -5.34
CA HIS A 44 5.98 -11.64 -5.99
C HIS A 44 4.75 -12.15 -5.25
N ILE A 45 4.77 -13.39 -4.73
CA ILE A 45 3.70 -13.93 -3.88
C ILE A 45 3.58 -13.11 -2.59
N LEU A 46 4.70 -12.77 -1.95
CA LEU A 46 4.69 -11.90 -0.77
C LEU A 46 4.12 -10.50 -1.09
N GLY A 47 4.41 -9.94 -2.27
CA GLY A 47 3.85 -8.67 -2.75
C GLY A 47 2.32 -8.67 -2.89
N LYS A 48 1.71 -9.83 -3.15
CA LYS A 48 0.25 -10.02 -3.12
C LYS A 48 -0.38 -9.77 -1.74
N GLY A 49 0.45 -9.67 -0.70
CA GLY A 49 0.10 -9.19 0.64
C GLY A 49 -0.39 -7.73 0.70
N THR A 50 -0.32 -6.98 -0.40
CA THR A 50 -0.83 -5.59 -0.46
C THR A 50 -2.32 -5.50 -0.10
N ALA A 51 -3.14 -6.50 -0.47
CA ALA A 51 -4.55 -6.52 -0.07
C ALA A 51 -4.72 -6.71 1.46
N SER A 52 -3.83 -7.45 2.15
CA SER A 52 -3.84 -7.51 3.64
C SER A 52 -3.64 -6.13 4.25
N PHE A 53 -2.74 -5.32 3.69
CA PHE A 53 -2.51 -3.97 4.17
C PHE A 53 -3.77 -3.11 4.06
N LEU A 54 -4.46 -3.16 2.92
CA LEU A 54 -5.69 -2.41 2.66
C LEU A 54 -6.86 -2.88 3.54
N VAL A 55 -7.04 -4.19 3.72
CA VAL A 55 -8.02 -4.76 4.65
C VAL A 55 -7.72 -4.30 6.09
N ALA A 56 -6.47 -4.42 6.54
CA ALA A 56 -6.09 -4.01 7.88
C ALA A 56 -6.19 -2.50 8.10
N MET A 57 -5.97 -1.69 7.06
CA MET A 57 -6.28 -0.26 7.05
C MET A 57 -7.78 -0.03 7.24
N GLY A 58 -8.64 -0.73 6.51
CA GLY A 58 -10.09 -0.68 6.67
C GLY A 58 -10.56 -1.01 8.09
N ILE A 59 -10.04 -2.10 8.68
CA ILE A 59 -10.33 -2.48 10.08
C ILE A 59 -9.89 -1.37 11.03
N SER A 60 -8.65 -0.89 10.87
CA SER A 60 -8.10 0.19 11.71
C SER A 60 -8.89 1.50 11.58
N MET A 61 -9.46 1.77 10.40
CA MET A 61 -10.36 2.89 10.19
C MET A 61 -11.65 2.70 10.99
N ALA A 62 -12.37 1.59 10.86
CA ALA A 62 -13.61 1.38 11.63
C ALA A 62 -13.42 1.56 13.15
N LEU A 63 -12.25 1.18 13.67
CA LEU A 63 -11.90 1.29 15.10
C LEU A 63 -11.33 2.65 15.51
N SER A 64 -11.05 3.53 14.56
CA SER A 64 -10.54 4.88 14.84
C SER A 64 -11.62 5.75 15.48
N ARG A 65 -11.23 6.58 16.45
CA ARG A 65 -12.11 7.60 17.06
C ARG A 65 -12.27 8.86 16.19
N ARG A 66 -11.37 9.05 15.22
CA ARG A 66 -11.33 10.23 14.34
C ARG A 66 -12.11 9.96 13.05
N GLN A 67 -13.42 9.83 13.17
CA GLN A 67 -14.34 9.49 12.08
C GLN A 67 -15.16 10.67 11.54
N ALA A 68 -15.07 11.85 12.15
CA ALA A 68 -15.77 13.03 11.65
C ALA A 68 -15.39 13.29 10.18
N PRO A 69 -16.35 13.53 9.26
CA PRO A 69 -16.09 13.68 7.83
C PRO A 69 -14.96 14.66 7.50
N TRP A 70 -14.95 15.83 8.14
CA TRP A 70 -13.89 16.82 7.97
C TRP A 70 -12.49 16.30 8.36
N LEU A 71 -12.38 15.51 9.43
CA LEU A 71 -11.09 14.93 9.84
C LEU A 71 -10.60 13.88 8.85
N LEU A 72 -11.50 13.11 8.24
CA LEU A 72 -11.17 12.17 7.18
C LEU A 72 -10.75 12.92 5.91
N ALA A 73 -11.50 13.94 5.51
CA ALA A 73 -11.19 14.78 4.35
C ALA A 73 -9.81 15.43 4.48
N LYS A 74 -9.54 16.06 5.63
CA LYS A 74 -8.23 16.66 5.93
C LYS A 74 -7.09 15.64 5.85
N ARG A 75 -7.27 14.45 6.44
CA ARG A 75 -6.25 13.39 6.38
C ARG A 75 -6.06 12.84 4.97
N GLY A 76 -7.14 12.70 4.20
CA GLY A 76 -7.10 12.29 2.80
C GLY A 76 -6.30 13.27 1.95
N ALA A 77 -6.61 14.57 2.05
CA ALA A 77 -5.86 15.63 1.37
C ALA A 77 -4.38 15.67 1.78
N GLN A 78 -4.08 15.49 3.07
CA GLN A 78 -2.70 15.40 3.55
C GLN A 78 -1.94 14.20 2.98
N LEU A 79 -2.58 13.03 2.86
CA LEU A 79 -1.95 11.85 2.26
C LEU A 79 -1.75 12.01 0.76
N LEU A 80 -2.69 12.64 0.04
CA LEU A 80 -2.52 12.94 -1.38
C LEU A 80 -1.32 13.86 -1.61
N LEU A 81 -1.28 14.98 -0.87
CA LEU A 81 -0.15 15.89 -0.92
C LEU A 81 1.17 15.19 -0.61
N LEU A 82 1.20 14.36 0.45
CA LEU A 82 2.39 13.59 0.81
C LEU A 82 2.81 12.61 -0.29
N GLY A 83 1.87 11.98 -0.98
CA GLY A 83 2.14 11.09 -2.12
C GLY A 83 2.83 11.84 -3.26
N TYR A 84 2.34 13.02 -3.64
CA TYR A 84 2.96 13.83 -4.69
C TYR A 84 4.31 14.42 -4.28
N VAL A 85 4.46 14.84 -3.03
CA VAL A 85 5.76 15.27 -2.48
C VAL A 85 6.76 14.10 -2.49
N MET A 86 6.32 12.89 -2.15
CA MET A 86 7.16 11.70 -2.23
C MET A 86 7.58 11.42 -3.68
N ASN A 87 6.69 11.58 -4.67
CA ASN A 87 7.04 11.42 -6.09
C ASN A 87 8.06 12.45 -6.56
N ALA A 88 7.88 13.72 -6.17
CA ALA A 88 8.89 14.75 -6.42
C ALA A 88 10.23 14.36 -5.79
N ALA A 89 10.23 13.86 -4.56
CA ALA A 89 11.44 13.47 -3.87
C ALA A 89 12.13 12.25 -4.47
N LYS A 90 11.37 11.27 -4.97
CA LYS A 90 11.90 9.99 -5.46
C LYS A 90 12.24 9.99 -6.96
N PHE A 91 11.60 10.83 -7.77
CA PHE A 91 11.84 10.91 -9.21
C PHE A 91 12.33 12.29 -9.65
N TRP A 92 11.53 13.34 -9.44
CA TRP A 92 11.85 14.68 -9.97
C TRP A 92 13.20 15.20 -9.47
N LEU A 93 13.47 15.11 -8.16
CA LEU A 93 14.74 15.55 -7.57
C LEU A 93 15.96 14.77 -8.15
N PRO A 94 15.99 13.43 -8.11
CA PRO A 94 17.09 12.67 -8.73
C PRO A 94 17.31 12.94 -10.22
N ILE A 95 16.24 13.20 -10.98
CA ILE A 95 16.32 13.44 -12.43
C ILE A 95 16.83 14.87 -12.70
N GLU A 96 16.09 15.89 -12.22
CA GLU A 96 16.31 17.28 -12.65
C GLU A 96 17.35 18.03 -11.82
N VAL A 97 17.50 17.70 -10.54
CA VAL A 97 18.37 18.47 -9.64
C VAL A 97 19.72 17.80 -9.45
N PHE A 98 19.74 16.49 -9.26
CA PHE A 98 20.97 15.75 -8.94
C PHE A 98 21.56 15.00 -10.13
N ASN A 99 20.79 14.79 -11.21
CA ASN A 99 21.18 14.02 -12.38
C ASN A 99 21.77 12.64 -12.00
N THR A 100 21.16 11.97 -11.02
CA THR A 100 21.59 10.66 -10.50
C THR A 100 20.71 9.52 -10.98
N MET A 101 19.57 9.80 -11.59
CA MET A 101 18.68 8.75 -12.10
C MET A 101 19.36 8.00 -13.27
N PRO A 102 19.45 6.65 -13.25
CA PRO A 102 20.09 5.91 -14.33
C PRO A 102 19.35 6.05 -15.67
N GLU A 103 20.09 6.22 -16.77
CA GLU A 103 19.53 6.21 -18.12
C GLU A 103 18.77 4.91 -18.42
N SER A 104 19.18 3.76 -17.86
CA SER A 104 18.44 2.51 -18.04
C SER A 104 17.03 2.55 -17.46
N PHE A 105 16.80 3.33 -16.39
CA PHE A 105 15.45 3.56 -15.85
C PHE A 105 14.64 4.46 -16.78
N ILE A 106 15.22 5.55 -17.28
CA ILE A 106 14.56 6.46 -18.23
C ILE A 106 14.17 5.73 -19.54
N ASN A 107 15.11 4.95 -20.07
CA ASN A 107 14.91 4.11 -21.26
C ASN A 107 13.83 3.03 -21.05
N ALA A 108 13.60 2.56 -19.82
CA ALA A 108 12.54 1.59 -19.53
C ALA A 108 11.12 2.17 -19.75
N TYR A 109 10.97 3.49 -19.72
CA TYR A 109 9.74 4.19 -20.13
C TYR A 109 9.70 4.51 -21.64
N GLY A 110 10.74 4.13 -22.39
CA GLY A 110 10.92 4.50 -23.80
C GLY A 110 11.26 5.97 -24.00
N TRP A 111 11.84 6.62 -22.99
CA TRP A 111 12.21 8.03 -23.01
C TRP A 111 13.72 8.21 -23.13
N GLN A 112 14.14 9.43 -23.41
CA GLN A 112 15.54 9.85 -23.45
C GLN A 112 15.69 11.12 -22.63
N SER A 113 16.82 11.26 -21.95
CA SER A 113 17.17 12.48 -21.24
C SER A 113 17.59 13.60 -22.22
N PRO A 114 17.30 14.88 -21.90
CA PRO A 114 16.51 15.36 -20.78
C PRO A 114 15.01 15.10 -20.97
N LEU A 115 14.30 14.86 -19.87
CA LEU A 115 12.84 14.68 -19.93
C LEU A 115 12.13 16.00 -20.23
N ASN A 116 11.06 15.92 -21.04
CA ASN A 116 10.18 17.06 -21.26
C ASN A 116 9.18 17.25 -20.10
N SER A 117 8.45 18.36 -20.12
CA SER A 117 7.51 18.72 -19.06
C SER A 117 6.40 17.69 -18.82
N GLU A 118 5.90 17.02 -19.86
CA GLU A 118 4.86 16.01 -19.72
C GLU A 118 5.40 14.70 -19.11
N GLN A 119 6.63 14.31 -19.44
CA GLN A 119 7.31 13.16 -18.82
C GLN A 119 7.61 13.41 -17.34
N LEU A 120 8.07 14.61 -16.99
CA LEU A 120 8.28 14.99 -15.59
C LEU A 120 6.96 15.03 -14.81
N LYS A 121 5.90 15.57 -15.42
CA LYS A 121 4.55 15.56 -14.87
C LYS A 121 4.02 14.14 -14.70
N PHE A 122 4.32 13.22 -15.63
CA PHE A 122 3.98 11.81 -15.48
C PHE A 122 4.59 11.21 -14.21
N MET A 123 5.88 11.46 -13.97
CA MET A 123 6.60 10.99 -12.78
C MET A 123 6.09 11.63 -11.49
N LEU A 124 5.77 12.93 -11.52
CA LEU A 124 5.20 13.63 -10.38
C LEU A 124 3.81 13.10 -10.02
N LEU A 125 2.98 12.83 -11.04
CA LEU A 125 1.60 12.38 -10.90
C LEU A 125 1.47 10.86 -10.79
N THR A 126 2.56 10.11 -10.59
CA THR A 126 2.48 8.66 -10.38
C THR A 126 1.53 8.32 -9.20
N GLY A 127 0.53 7.49 -9.44
CA GLY A 127 -0.45 7.08 -8.43
C GLY A 127 0.01 5.84 -7.66
N ASP A 128 0.65 6.04 -6.51
CA ASP A 128 0.99 4.96 -5.59
C ASP A 128 -0.15 4.67 -4.59
N ILE A 129 0.10 3.72 -3.69
CA ILE A 129 -0.84 3.34 -2.62
C ILE A 129 -1.20 4.52 -1.68
N LEU A 130 -0.38 5.56 -1.60
CA LEU A 130 -0.71 6.76 -0.82
C LEU A 130 -1.81 7.59 -1.47
N GLN A 131 -1.81 7.71 -2.80
CA GLN A 131 -2.88 8.35 -3.56
C GLN A 131 -4.17 7.54 -3.41
N LEU A 132 -4.11 6.22 -3.55
CA LEU A 132 -5.25 5.33 -3.26
C LEU A 132 -5.80 5.56 -1.84
N ALA A 133 -4.94 5.56 -0.83
CA ALA A 133 -5.33 5.75 0.56
C ALA A 133 -5.94 7.14 0.80
N GLY A 134 -5.36 8.17 0.17
CA GLY A 134 -5.81 9.55 0.22
C GLY A 134 -7.21 9.72 -0.38
N VAL A 135 -7.41 9.27 -1.62
CA VAL A 135 -8.72 9.30 -2.29
C VAL A 135 -9.74 8.47 -1.51
N SER A 136 -9.35 7.28 -1.03
CA SER A 136 -10.24 6.44 -0.21
C SER A 136 -10.71 7.17 1.05
N LEU A 137 -9.83 7.88 1.77
CA LEU A 137 -10.25 8.67 2.93
C LEU A 137 -11.24 9.78 2.59
N LEU A 138 -11.10 10.42 1.42
CA LEU A 138 -12.09 11.40 0.94
C LEU A 138 -13.44 10.73 0.68
N LEU A 139 -13.46 9.55 0.05
CA LEU A 139 -14.69 8.78 -0.18
C LEU A 139 -15.32 8.33 1.15
N PHE A 140 -14.51 7.90 2.12
CA PHE A 140 -14.99 7.58 3.47
C PHE A 140 -15.54 8.80 4.21
N ALA A 141 -15.04 10.00 3.97
CA ALA A 141 -15.63 11.22 4.52
C ALA A 141 -17.09 11.37 4.04
N VAL A 142 -17.35 11.11 2.75
CA VAL A 142 -18.70 11.12 2.17
C VAL A 142 -19.55 9.99 2.74
N LEU A 143 -19.03 8.76 2.80
CA LEU A 143 -19.76 7.61 3.37
C LEU A 143 -20.16 7.86 4.84
N ASN A 144 -19.32 8.54 5.61
CA ASN A 144 -19.62 8.87 7.01
C ASN A 144 -20.67 9.98 7.16
N ILE A 145 -20.83 10.88 6.17
CA ILE A 145 -21.97 11.80 6.11
C ILE A 145 -23.26 11.00 5.92
N ALA A 146 -23.24 10.03 5.00
CA ALA A 146 -24.41 9.23 4.66
C ALA A 146 -24.83 8.21 5.75
N ARG A 147 -23.96 7.94 6.74
CA ARG A 147 -24.21 7.04 7.89
C ARG A 147 -24.73 5.64 7.49
N TRP A 148 -24.18 5.07 6.42
CA TRP A 148 -24.65 3.79 5.89
C TRP A 148 -24.50 2.64 6.89
N LYS A 149 -25.54 1.79 6.94
CA LYS A 149 -25.53 0.52 7.69
C LYS A 149 -24.47 -0.43 7.11
N THR A 150 -23.98 -1.35 7.95
CA THR A 150 -22.84 -2.23 7.59
C THR A 150 -23.11 -3.08 6.36
N TYR A 151 -24.33 -3.59 6.18
CA TYR A 151 -24.67 -4.38 5.00
C TYR A 151 -24.61 -3.56 3.70
N TRP A 152 -25.01 -2.28 3.70
CA TRP A 152 -24.89 -1.42 2.51
C TRP A 152 -23.44 -1.20 2.08
N ILE A 153 -22.52 -1.12 3.05
CA ILE A 153 -21.09 -1.00 2.74
C ILE A 153 -20.52 -2.32 2.24
N ALA A 154 -20.99 -3.46 2.79
CA ALA A 154 -20.63 -4.76 2.26
C ALA A 154 -21.13 -4.92 0.81
N THR A 155 -22.37 -4.53 0.53
CA THR A 155 -22.93 -4.50 -0.83
C THR A 155 -22.11 -3.60 -1.75
N LEU A 156 -21.69 -2.41 -1.29
CA LEU A 156 -20.82 -1.52 -2.06
C LEU A 156 -19.46 -2.16 -2.36
N ALA A 157 -18.84 -2.84 -1.39
CA ALA A 157 -17.57 -3.53 -1.61
C ALA A 157 -17.68 -4.59 -2.71
N VAL A 158 -18.76 -5.39 -2.68
CA VAL A 158 -19.07 -6.40 -3.71
C VAL A 158 -19.36 -5.74 -5.05
N ALA A 159 -20.21 -4.71 -5.09
CA ALA A 159 -20.55 -4.00 -6.31
C ALA A 159 -19.33 -3.39 -6.99
N ILE A 160 -18.41 -2.78 -6.23
CA ILE A 160 -17.14 -2.26 -6.76
C ILE A 160 -16.29 -3.38 -7.34
N ALA A 161 -16.12 -4.49 -6.61
CA ALA A 161 -15.33 -5.62 -7.12
C ALA A 161 -15.90 -6.16 -8.45
N LEU A 162 -17.22 -6.38 -8.52
CA LEU A 162 -17.88 -6.92 -9.72
C LEU A 162 -17.92 -5.92 -10.88
N SER A 163 -18.05 -4.63 -10.61
CA SER A 163 -18.13 -3.59 -11.65
C SER A 163 -16.78 -3.17 -12.22
N SER A 164 -15.66 -3.55 -11.57
CA SER A 164 -14.33 -3.05 -11.91
C SER A 164 -13.92 -3.33 -13.35
N GLU A 165 -14.34 -4.46 -13.92
CA GLU A 165 -14.06 -4.80 -15.32
C GLU A 165 -14.69 -3.83 -16.32
N PHE A 166 -15.90 -3.35 -16.04
CA PHE A 166 -16.65 -2.46 -16.95
C PHE A 166 -16.16 -1.02 -16.90
N VAL A 167 -15.59 -0.59 -15.76
CA VAL A 167 -15.13 0.79 -15.59
C VAL A 167 -13.64 0.94 -15.85
N ARG A 168 -12.85 -0.15 -15.89
CA ARG A 168 -11.40 -0.10 -16.11
C ARG A 168 -11.04 0.59 -17.43
N GLY A 169 -10.14 1.55 -17.36
CA GLY A 169 -9.69 2.39 -18.47
C GLY A 169 -10.64 3.53 -18.82
N SER A 170 -11.77 3.70 -18.12
CA SER A 170 -12.73 4.77 -18.41
C SER A 170 -12.12 6.14 -18.13
N GLN A 171 -12.34 7.08 -19.06
CA GLN A 171 -11.83 8.45 -18.99
C GLN A 171 -12.96 9.47 -18.99
N PHE A 172 -12.88 10.46 -18.11
CA PHE A 172 -13.70 11.67 -18.15
C PHE A 172 -12.94 12.73 -18.94
N SER A 173 -13.52 13.23 -20.03
CA SER A 173 -12.83 14.11 -20.99
C SER A 173 -12.21 15.37 -20.37
N LEU A 174 -12.78 15.88 -19.27
CA LEU A 174 -12.32 17.10 -18.62
C LEU A 174 -11.26 16.86 -17.52
N LEU A 175 -11.17 15.65 -16.98
CA LEU A 175 -10.31 15.33 -15.83
C LEU A 175 -9.65 13.94 -15.98
N PRO A 176 -8.85 13.70 -17.04
CA PRO A 176 -8.33 12.37 -17.36
C PRO A 176 -7.48 11.78 -16.24
N TYR A 177 -6.62 12.59 -15.60
CA TYR A 177 -5.82 12.11 -14.47
C TYR A 177 -6.67 11.73 -13.25
N VAL A 178 -7.77 12.45 -12.99
CA VAL A 178 -8.68 12.07 -11.90
C VAL A 178 -9.39 10.77 -12.25
N SER A 179 -9.75 10.55 -13.52
CA SER A 179 -10.25 9.26 -13.98
C SER A 179 -9.26 8.14 -13.74
N ASP A 180 -7.98 8.35 -14.03
CA ASP A 180 -6.92 7.37 -13.78
C ASP A 180 -6.79 7.02 -12.29
N LEU A 181 -6.90 7.99 -11.38
CA LEU A 181 -6.93 7.70 -9.94
C LEU A 181 -8.05 6.73 -9.57
N PHE A 182 -9.16 6.70 -10.31
CA PHE A 182 -10.28 5.80 -10.05
C PHE A 182 -10.24 4.50 -10.85
N PHE A 183 -9.82 4.56 -12.11
CA PHE A 183 -10.11 3.55 -13.12
C PHE A 183 -8.93 3.23 -14.04
N ALA A 184 -7.71 3.67 -13.74
CA ALA A 184 -6.57 3.48 -14.64
C ALA A 184 -6.43 2.03 -15.15
N ASN A 185 -5.90 1.91 -16.36
CA ASN A 185 -5.44 0.67 -16.96
C ASN A 185 -3.97 0.78 -17.43
N ASN A 186 -3.26 1.81 -16.95
CA ASN A 186 -1.93 2.22 -17.36
C ASN A 186 -0.99 2.28 -16.14
N TYR A 187 0.33 2.33 -16.37
CA TYR A 187 1.32 2.32 -15.29
C TYR A 187 1.61 3.71 -14.69
N GLN A 188 0.84 4.74 -15.03
CA GLN A 188 0.91 6.02 -14.32
C GLN A 188 0.28 5.89 -12.93
N VAL A 189 -0.82 5.16 -12.81
CA VAL A 189 -1.50 4.91 -11.52
C VAL A 189 -1.51 3.42 -11.24
N TYR A 190 -0.61 2.98 -10.37
CA TYR A 190 -0.46 1.58 -9.96
C TYR A 190 -1.61 1.06 -9.09
N PHE A 191 -2.28 1.95 -8.35
CA PHE A 191 -3.35 1.53 -7.43
C PHE A 191 -4.60 2.41 -7.64
N PRO A 192 -5.36 2.18 -8.73
CA PRO A 192 -6.62 2.89 -8.92
C PRO A 192 -7.63 2.53 -7.81
N VAL A 193 -8.60 3.41 -7.54
CA VAL A 193 -9.63 3.17 -6.52
C VAL A 193 -10.39 1.88 -6.81
N PHE A 194 -10.76 1.63 -8.07
CA PHE A 194 -11.38 0.39 -8.52
C PHE A 194 -10.29 -0.57 -9.03
N PRO A 195 -10.19 -1.81 -8.53
CA PRO A 195 -11.05 -2.44 -7.53
C PRO A 195 -10.59 -2.26 -6.07
N TRP A 196 -9.41 -1.68 -5.83
CA TRP A 196 -8.68 -1.80 -4.55
C TRP A 196 -9.43 -1.32 -3.31
N ILE A 197 -10.32 -0.32 -3.44
CA ILE A 197 -11.14 0.16 -2.32
C ILE A 197 -12.08 -0.92 -1.77
N SER A 198 -12.44 -1.95 -2.57
CA SER A 198 -13.22 -3.09 -2.08
C SER A 198 -12.51 -3.84 -0.93
N ALA A 199 -11.18 -3.92 -0.95
CA ALA A 199 -10.39 -4.48 0.15
C ALA A 199 -10.48 -3.60 1.41
N ILE A 200 -10.41 -2.28 1.25
CA ILE A 200 -10.55 -1.32 2.36
C ILE A 200 -11.96 -1.38 2.95
N LEU A 201 -13.00 -1.42 2.11
CA LEU A 201 -14.41 -1.53 2.54
C LEU A 201 -14.67 -2.86 3.23
N THR A 202 -14.12 -3.97 2.72
CA THR A 202 -14.18 -5.28 3.38
C THR A 202 -13.57 -5.21 4.78
N GLY A 203 -12.38 -4.64 4.90
CA GLY A 203 -11.76 -4.38 6.19
C GLY A 203 -12.61 -3.51 7.12
N TYR A 204 -13.24 -2.46 6.58
CA TYR A 204 -14.11 -1.59 7.36
C TYR A 204 -15.36 -2.31 7.90
N VAL A 205 -15.98 -3.17 7.09
CA VAL A 205 -17.08 -4.05 7.51
C VAL A 205 -16.63 -4.97 8.64
N LEU A 206 -15.48 -5.62 8.50
CA LEU A 206 -14.90 -6.49 9.53
C LEU A 206 -14.62 -5.73 10.83
N GLY A 207 -14.10 -4.51 10.74
CA GLY A 207 -13.88 -3.68 11.92
C GLY A 207 -15.18 -3.27 12.63
N ARG A 208 -16.27 -3.03 11.90
CA ARG A 208 -17.61 -2.80 12.50
C ARG A 208 -18.19 -4.06 13.14
N ILE A 209 -17.96 -5.23 12.55
CA ILE A 209 -18.34 -6.52 13.15
C ILE A 209 -17.62 -6.70 14.49
N TYR A 210 -16.31 -6.40 14.54
CA TYR A 210 -15.53 -6.45 15.78
C TYR A 210 -15.97 -5.44 16.84
N GLN A 211 -16.62 -4.33 16.48
CA GLN A 211 -17.20 -3.42 17.49
C GLN A 211 -18.43 -4.02 18.18
N GLN A 212 -19.08 -5.01 17.57
CA GLN A 212 -20.32 -5.62 18.05
C GLN A 212 -20.11 -7.03 18.62
N LYS A 213 -18.96 -7.65 18.31
CA LYS A 213 -18.61 -9.04 18.61
C LYS A 213 -17.16 -9.11 19.11
N ASP A 214 -16.70 -10.28 19.51
CA ASP A 214 -15.34 -10.45 20.00
C ASP A 214 -14.30 -10.72 18.89
N GLU A 215 -13.04 -10.82 19.31
CA GLU A 215 -11.90 -11.12 18.44
C GLU A 215 -12.01 -12.51 17.78
N GLN A 216 -12.54 -13.51 18.48
CA GLN A 216 -12.68 -14.86 17.94
C GLN A 216 -13.67 -14.89 16.78
N TYR A 217 -14.79 -14.19 16.94
CA TYR A 217 -15.80 -14.05 15.89
C TYR A 217 -15.24 -13.34 14.66
N LEU A 218 -14.45 -12.27 14.84
CA LEU A 218 -13.78 -11.57 13.74
C LEU A 218 -12.95 -12.54 12.89
N TYR A 219 -12.06 -13.33 13.50
CA TYR A 219 -11.19 -14.24 12.74
C TYR A 219 -11.93 -15.46 12.18
N LYS A 220 -13.01 -15.90 12.83
CA LYS A 220 -13.93 -16.88 12.23
C LYS A 220 -14.53 -16.32 10.95
N VAL A 221 -15.00 -15.08 10.93
CA VAL A 221 -15.50 -14.43 9.71
C VAL A 221 -14.38 -14.29 8.68
N CYS A 222 -13.16 -13.89 9.06
CA CYS A 222 -12.02 -13.86 8.14
C CYS A 222 -11.75 -15.23 7.50
N ALA A 223 -11.83 -16.33 8.25
CA ALA A 223 -11.64 -17.67 7.71
C ALA A 223 -12.75 -18.07 6.72
N TRP A 224 -14.02 -17.89 7.09
CA TRP A 224 -15.15 -18.28 6.24
C TRP A 224 -15.29 -17.39 5.00
N LEU A 225 -15.30 -16.08 5.18
CA LEU A 225 -15.36 -15.12 4.06
C LEU A 225 -14.11 -15.22 3.20
N GLY A 226 -12.94 -15.38 3.83
CA GLY A 226 -11.67 -15.57 3.14
C GLY A 226 -11.69 -16.81 2.26
N GLY A 227 -12.11 -17.96 2.81
CA GLY A 227 -12.25 -19.20 2.07
C GLY A 227 -13.24 -19.10 0.91
N ALA A 228 -14.41 -18.51 1.16
CA ALA A 228 -15.42 -18.32 0.11
C ALA A 228 -14.90 -17.43 -1.04
N LEU A 229 -14.32 -16.27 -0.74
CA LEU A 229 -13.76 -15.36 -1.75
C LEU A 229 -12.55 -15.96 -2.46
N LEU A 230 -11.74 -16.75 -1.76
CA LEU A 230 -10.60 -17.43 -2.35
C LEU A 230 -11.06 -18.48 -3.37
N ILE A 231 -12.09 -19.28 -3.03
CA ILE A 231 -12.67 -20.28 -3.95
C ILE A 231 -13.31 -19.59 -5.15
N VAL A 232 -14.17 -18.60 -4.93
CA VAL A 232 -14.86 -17.86 -6.01
C VAL A 232 -13.85 -17.15 -6.92
N GLY A 233 -12.88 -16.45 -6.32
CA GLY A 233 -11.82 -15.76 -7.06
C GLY A 233 -10.93 -16.74 -7.84
N ALA A 234 -10.53 -17.86 -7.22
CA ALA A 234 -9.74 -18.89 -7.90
C ALA A 234 -10.50 -19.56 -9.05
N ALA A 235 -11.79 -19.85 -8.88
CA ALA A 235 -12.63 -20.40 -9.94
C ALA A 235 -12.72 -19.43 -11.13
N TRP A 236 -12.90 -18.13 -10.85
CA TRP A 236 -12.96 -17.12 -11.91
C TRP A 236 -11.61 -16.94 -12.61
N LEU A 237 -10.51 -16.94 -11.86
CA LEU A 237 -9.15 -16.94 -12.41
C LEU A 237 -8.84 -18.17 -13.24
N ALA A 238 -9.41 -19.34 -12.91
CA ALA A 238 -9.25 -20.55 -13.71
C ALA A 238 -10.00 -20.48 -15.04
N VAL A 239 -11.12 -19.75 -15.10
CA VAL A 239 -11.87 -19.50 -16.33
C VAL A 239 -11.18 -18.45 -17.20
N ASP A 240 -10.74 -17.33 -16.62
CA ASP A 240 -10.09 -16.24 -17.35
C ASP A 240 -9.02 -15.53 -16.50
N PHE A 241 -7.83 -16.12 -16.46
CA PHE A 241 -6.72 -15.55 -15.69
C PHE A 241 -6.31 -14.17 -16.22
N LYS A 242 -6.23 -14.00 -17.55
CA LYS A 242 -5.72 -12.78 -18.16
C LYS A 242 -6.69 -11.62 -18.01
N GLY A 243 -7.99 -11.82 -18.20
CA GLY A 243 -8.97 -10.76 -17.99
C GLY A 243 -9.16 -10.43 -16.52
N GLN A 244 -9.15 -11.44 -15.63
CA GLN A 244 -9.43 -11.23 -14.21
C GLN A 244 -8.24 -10.76 -13.36
N PHE A 245 -7.04 -11.28 -13.64
CA PHE A 245 -5.81 -10.87 -12.96
C PHE A 245 -5.05 -9.80 -13.74
N GLY A 246 -5.09 -9.82 -15.07
CA GLY A 246 -4.39 -8.85 -15.93
C GLY A 246 -2.93 -8.68 -15.52
N ASN A 247 -2.66 -7.58 -14.83
CA ASN A 247 -1.44 -7.37 -14.08
C ASN A 247 -1.77 -7.09 -12.60
N PHE A 248 -0.78 -7.28 -11.72
CA PHE A 248 -0.94 -7.14 -10.27
C PHE A 248 -1.64 -5.85 -9.82
N PHE A 249 -1.45 -4.75 -10.54
CA PHE A 249 -1.94 -3.41 -10.21
C PHE A 249 -3.38 -3.14 -10.69
N HIS A 250 -3.78 -3.77 -11.80
CA HIS A 250 -5.04 -3.50 -12.50
C HIS A 250 -5.91 -4.75 -12.58
N LEU A 251 -6.43 -5.15 -11.42
CA LEU A 251 -7.24 -6.35 -11.24
C LEU A 251 -8.71 -6.10 -11.64
N ASN A 252 -9.41 -7.17 -11.98
CA ASN A 252 -10.88 -7.19 -12.08
C ASN A 252 -11.49 -7.99 -10.90
N GLY A 253 -12.80 -8.25 -10.97
CA GLY A 253 -13.58 -8.88 -9.90
C GLY A 253 -12.99 -10.20 -9.39
N GLY A 254 -12.56 -11.09 -10.29
CA GLY A 254 -11.93 -12.35 -9.91
C GLY A 254 -10.59 -12.15 -9.20
N GLY A 255 -9.73 -11.29 -9.75
CA GLY A 255 -8.41 -11.00 -9.18
C GLY A 255 -8.48 -10.36 -7.79
N ILE A 256 -9.33 -9.33 -7.60
CA ILE A 256 -9.46 -8.69 -6.29
C ILE A 256 -10.13 -9.61 -5.26
N SER A 257 -11.12 -10.42 -5.66
CA SER A 257 -11.76 -11.39 -4.77
C SER A 257 -10.78 -12.46 -4.30
N TYR A 258 -9.96 -12.98 -5.22
CA TYR A 258 -8.87 -13.90 -4.90
C TYR A 258 -7.90 -13.28 -3.90
N LEU A 259 -7.44 -12.05 -4.12
CA LEU A 259 -6.49 -11.39 -3.21
C LEU A 259 -7.13 -11.09 -1.85
N ILE A 260 -8.35 -10.58 -1.78
CA ILE A 260 -9.04 -10.37 -0.50
C ILE A 260 -9.19 -11.70 0.23
N GLY A 261 -9.64 -12.75 -0.45
CA GLY A 261 -9.81 -14.09 0.09
C GLY A 261 -8.52 -14.65 0.70
N LEU A 262 -7.45 -14.67 -0.10
CA LEU A 262 -6.11 -15.11 0.32
C LEU A 262 -5.64 -14.38 1.59
N ASN A 263 -5.82 -13.06 1.61
CA ASN A 263 -5.33 -12.22 2.70
C ASN A 263 -6.19 -12.34 3.98
N LEU A 264 -7.49 -12.57 3.87
CA LEU A 264 -8.35 -12.89 5.03
C LEU A 264 -8.02 -14.26 5.62
N CYS A 265 -7.79 -15.27 4.78
CA CYS A 265 -7.28 -16.57 5.22
C CYS A 265 -5.93 -16.42 5.93
N ALA A 266 -5.01 -15.63 5.36
CA ALA A 266 -3.72 -15.35 5.99
C ALA A 266 -3.87 -14.66 7.35
N LEU A 267 -4.78 -13.69 7.50
CA LEU A 267 -5.05 -13.05 8.79
C LEU A 267 -5.61 -14.04 9.82
N ALA A 268 -6.52 -14.92 9.43
CA ALA A 268 -7.06 -15.96 10.30
C ALA A 268 -5.96 -16.97 10.71
N LEU A 269 -5.11 -17.36 9.77
CA LEU A 269 -3.96 -18.24 10.03
C LEU A 269 -2.94 -17.58 10.96
N LEU A 270 -2.61 -16.30 10.73
CA LEU A 270 -1.71 -15.54 11.60
C LEU A 270 -2.26 -15.44 13.01
N GLN A 271 -3.58 -15.23 13.17
CA GLN A 271 -4.19 -15.29 14.49
C GLN A 271 -4.00 -16.68 15.09
N TYR A 272 -4.36 -17.74 14.38
CA TYR A 272 -4.25 -19.10 14.90
C TYR A 272 -2.82 -19.46 15.35
N LEU A 273 -1.82 -19.09 14.55
CA LEU A 273 -0.41 -19.38 14.82
C LEU A 273 0.20 -18.48 15.89
N PHE A 274 -0.11 -17.19 15.88
CA PHE A 274 0.61 -16.17 16.66
C PHE A 274 -0.21 -15.48 17.75
N ALA A 275 -1.50 -15.81 17.92
CA ALA A 275 -2.41 -15.25 18.93
C ALA A 275 -1.73 -15.18 20.30
N ASN A 276 -1.29 -13.98 20.65
CA ASN A 276 -0.61 -13.61 21.90
C ASN A 276 0.73 -14.29 22.21
N LYS A 277 1.14 -15.34 21.50
CA LYS A 277 2.40 -16.09 21.73
C LYS A 277 3.65 -15.41 21.15
N SER A 278 3.48 -14.57 20.13
CA SER A 278 4.62 -13.90 19.48
C SER A 278 5.20 -12.81 20.39
N SER A 279 6.44 -12.97 20.84
CA SER A 279 7.22 -11.96 21.54
C SER A 279 8.67 -11.99 21.04
N GLY A 280 9.39 -10.88 21.20
CA GLY A 280 10.80 -10.78 20.79
C GLY A 280 11.11 -9.62 19.85
N PRO A 281 12.34 -9.55 19.34
CA PRO A 281 12.83 -8.44 18.52
C PRO A 281 12.02 -8.23 17.23
N ILE A 282 11.69 -9.32 16.52
CA ILE A 282 10.93 -9.27 15.27
C ILE A 282 9.52 -8.72 15.52
N THR A 283 8.80 -9.26 16.51
CA THR A 283 7.47 -8.77 16.90
C THR A 283 7.52 -7.28 17.23
N ARG A 284 8.52 -6.82 17.99
CA ARG A 284 8.69 -5.39 18.32
C ARG A 284 8.96 -4.54 17.08
N ALA A 285 9.78 -5.02 16.15
CA ALA A 285 10.06 -4.33 14.88
C ALA A 285 8.79 -4.21 14.02
N LEU A 286 8.00 -5.27 13.92
CA LEU A 286 6.73 -5.26 13.18
C LEU A 286 5.69 -4.33 13.83
N LEU A 287 5.55 -4.36 15.16
CA LEU A 287 4.66 -3.44 15.88
C LEU A 287 5.12 -1.98 15.75
N TYR A 288 6.43 -1.74 15.72
CA TYR A 288 6.99 -0.43 15.43
C TYR A 288 6.64 0.00 14.00
N ALA A 289 6.85 -0.87 13.02
CA ALA A 289 6.51 -0.61 11.62
C ALA A 289 5.02 -0.27 11.45
N SER A 290 4.15 -1.03 12.10
CA SER A 290 2.71 -0.82 12.12
C SER A 290 2.27 0.55 12.67
N LYS A 291 3.00 1.07 13.66
CA LYS A 291 2.75 2.41 14.22
C LYS A 291 3.20 3.53 13.29
N HIS A 292 4.18 3.26 12.42
CA HIS A 292 4.89 4.25 11.61
C HIS A 292 4.80 4.01 10.09
N VAL A 293 3.82 3.22 9.66
CA VAL A 293 3.59 2.76 8.27
C VAL A 293 3.84 3.86 7.24
N THR A 294 3.14 4.98 7.33
CA THR A 294 3.21 6.04 6.31
C THR A 294 4.60 6.64 6.19
N ALA A 295 5.26 6.91 7.33
CA ALA A 295 6.59 7.50 7.32
C ALA A 295 7.63 6.52 6.80
N LEU A 296 7.56 5.25 7.23
CA LEU A 296 8.45 4.19 6.73
C LEU A 296 8.27 3.99 5.24
N TYR A 297 7.03 3.95 4.73
CA TYR A 297 6.73 3.81 3.31
C TYR A 297 7.30 4.95 2.46
N VAL A 298 7.18 6.20 2.92
CA VAL A 298 7.78 7.35 2.20
C VAL A 298 9.31 7.24 2.21
N ILE A 299 9.90 6.95 3.37
CA ILE A 299 11.36 6.86 3.52
C ILE A 299 11.94 5.74 2.65
N GLN A 300 11.41 4.51 2.73
CA GLN A 300 11.93 3.41 1.92
C GLN A 300 11.80 3.69 0.43
N TRP A 301 10.70 4.26 -0.04
CA TRP A 301 10.50 4.47 -1.48
C TRP A 301 11.43 5.55 -2.04
N VAL A 302 11.60 6.65 -1.30
CA VAL A 302 12.60 7.67 -1.64
C VAL A 302 14.01 7.07 -1.60
N LEU A 303 14.40 6.37 -0.53
CA LEU A 303 15.73 5.76 -0.44
C LEU A 303 16.00 4.79 -1.58
N ILE A 304 15.05 3.91 -1.90
CA ILE A 304 15.17 2.92 -2.98
C ILE A 304 15.41 3.63 -4.33
N CYS A 305 14.62 4.64 -4.67
CA CYS A 305 14.79 5.33 -5.95
C CYS A 305 16.11 6.10 -6.03
N TRP A 306 16.56 6.69 -4.92
CA TRP A 306 17.87 7.37 -4.87
C TRP A 306 19.04 6.39 -5.02
N LEU A 307 18.93 5.20 -4.44
CA LEU A 307 19.96 4.18 -4.53
C LEU A 307 20.08 3.57 -5.94
N MET A 308 19.10 3.76 -6.83
CA MET A 308 19.25 3.42 -8.25
C MET A 308 20.43 4.16 -8.88
N GLY A 309 20.69 5.40 -8.50
CA GLY A 309 21.85 6.14 -9.01
C GLY A 309 23.21 5.56 -8.59
N VAL A 310 23.24 4.72 -7.56
CA VAL A 310 24.47 4.07 -7.06
C VAL A 310 24.60 2.64 -7.56
N PHE A 311 23.52 1.86 -7.50
CA PHE A 311 23.55 0.42 -7.80
C PHE A 311 23.02 0.08 -9.20
N GLY A 312 22.47 1.05 -9.92
CA GLY A 312 21.82 0.88 -11.21
C GLY A 312 20.35 0.45 -11.10
N TYR A 313 19.72 0.26 -12.26
CA TYR A 313 18.35 -0.22 -12.41
C TYR A 313 18.36 -1.54 -13.20
N HIS A 314 17.75 -2.59 -12.65
CA HIS A 314 17.69 -3.94 -13.23
C HIS A 314 19.05 -4.63 -13.51
N THR A 315 20.05 -4.40 -12.67
CA THR A 315 21.44 -4.85 -12.87
C THR A 315 21.89 -5.98 -11.94
N LEU A 316 21.22 -6.17 -10.80
CA LEU A 316 21.72 -7.01 -9.70
C LEU A 316 21.28 -8.47 -9.80
N THR A 317 22.23 -9.39 -9.59
CA THR A 317 21.96 -10.82 -9.42
C THR A 317 21.47 -11.11 -7.99
N LEU A 318 21.25 -12.38 -7.65
CA LEU A 318 20.61 -12.81 -6.40
C LEU A 318 21.30 -12.26 -5.14
N TRP A 319 22.61 -12.51 -4.99
CA TRP A 319 23.33 -12.14 -3.77
C TRP A 319 23.41 -10.63 -3.55
N PRO A 320 23.80 -9.80 -4.54
CA PRO A 320 23.76 -8.35 -4.38
C PRO A 320 22.35 -7.82 -4.06
N THR A 321 21.31 -8.40 -4.67
CA THR A 321 19.91 -8.04 -4.38
C THR A 321 19.56 -8.32 -2.91
N LEU A 322 19.94 -9.49 -2.38
CA LEU A 322 19.70 -9.85 -0.98
C LEU A 322 20.42 -8.91 0.00
N TYR A 323 21.70 -8.58 -0.27
CA TYR A 323 22.43 -7.62 0.55
C TYR A 323 21.78 -6.25 0.52
N LEU A 324 21.31 -5.81 -0.65
CA LEU A 324 20.62 -4.53 -0.79
C LEU A 324 19.28 -4.51 -0.05
N MET A 325 18.50 -5.61 -0.06
CA MET A 325 17.26 -5.72 0.72
C MET A 325 17.50 -5.54 2.22
N VAL A 326 18.59 -6.12 2.75
CA VAL A 326 18.99 -5.94 4.16
C VAL A 326 19.43 -4.51 4.41
N LEU A 327 20.29 -3.96 3.54
CA LEU A 327 20.79 -2.59 3.66
C LEU A 327 19.66 -1.57 3.66
N VAL A 328 18.78 -1.60 2.66
CA VAL A 328 17.64 -0.68 2.55
C VAL A 328 16.70 -0.81 3.75
N SER A 329 16.47 -2.02 4.24
CA SER A 329 15.67 -2.24 5.45
C SER A 329 16.29 -1.52 6.65
N LEU A 330 17.59 -1.74 6.90
CA LEU A 330 18.31 -1.11 8.01
C LEU A 330 18.33 0.42 7.88
N LEU A 331 18.64 0.94 6.69
CA LEU A 331 18.65 2.37 6.40
C LEU A 331 17.27 3.00 6.62
N THR A 332 16.20 2.34 6.17
CA THR A 332 14.82 2.82 6.36
C THR A 332 14.50 3.01 7.84
N PHE A 333 14.81 2.01 8.69
CA PHE A 333 14.59 2.12 10.13
C PHE A 333 15.53 3.15 10.79
N ALA A 334 16.78 3.24 10.35
CA ALA A 334 17.75 4.20 10.87
C ALA A 334 17.33 5.65 10.58
N VAL A 335 17.02 5.96 9.31
CA VAL A 335 16.55 7.28 8.88
C VAL A 335 15.26 7.65 9.60
N HIS A 336 14.31 6.72 9.74
CA HIS A 336 13.09 6.98 10.48
C HIS A 336 13.34 7.26 11.97
N LYS A 337 14.26 6.55 12.63
CA LYS A 337 14.66 6.83 14.02
C LYS A 337 15.30 8.22 14.15
N LEU A 338 16.19 8.61 13.23
CA LEU A 338 16.81 9.94 13.21
C LEU A 338 15.75 11.04 13.02
N TYR A 339 14.80 10.84 12.10
CA TYR A 339 13.66 11.74 11.91
C TYR A 339 12.87 11.96 13.22
N LEU A 340 12.56 10.88 13.96
CA LEU A 340 11.87 10.99 15.24
C LEU A 340 12.69 11.73 16.32
N GLN A 341 14.01 11.54 16.35
CA GLN A 341 14.91 12.24 17.27
C GLN A 341 14.97 13.74 16.96
N SER A 342 15.13 14.11 15.69
CA SER A 342 15.13 15.50 15.24
C SER A 342 13.82 16.22 15.60
N LYS A 343 12.67 15.55 15.37
CA LYS A 343 11.35 16.09 15.72
C LYS A 343 11.19 16.35 17.21
N ARG A 344 11.68 15.45 18.07
CA ARG A 344 11.63 15.63 19.54
C ARG A 344 12.48 16.82 19.99
N THR A 345 13.67 16.96 19.42
CA THR A 345 14.59 18.07 19.72
C THR A 345 14.01 19.41 19.30
N THR A 346 13.40 19.49 18.11
CA THR A 346 12.75 20.73 17.64
C THR A 346 11.61 21.15 18.58
N ILE A 347 10.78 20.20 19.01
CA ILE A 347 9.68 20.46 19.94
C ILE A 347 10.20 20.94 21.31
N SER A 348 11.26 20.34 21.84
CA SER A 348 11.83 20.76 23.13
C SER A 348 12.40 22.18 23.07
N VAL A 349 13.06 22.55 21.96
CA VAL A 349 13.54 23.92 21.72
C VAL A 349 12.39 24.94 21.66
N MET A 350 11.32 24.64 20.91
CA MET A 350 10.14 25.51 20.83
C MET A 350 9.44 25.68 22.17
N GLN A 351 9.34 24.60 22.97
CA GLN A 351 8.74 24.65 24.30
C GLN A 351 9.59 25.45 25.30
N LYS A 352 10.92 25.36 25.21
CA LYS A 352 11.84 26.17 26.03
C LYS A 352 11.71 27.65 25.70
N THR A 353 11.65 27.99 24.41
CA THR A 353 11.50 29.38 23.92
C THR A 353 10.19 30.03 24.36
N LYS A 354 9.09 29.27 24.41
CA LYS A 354 7.79 29.73 24.93
C LYS A 354 7.71 29.89 26.45
N ARG A 355 8.67 29.36 27.21
CA ARG A 355 8.74 29.54 28.68
C ARG A 355 9.65 30.69 29.07
N THR A 356 10.50 31.15 28.16
CA THR A 356 11.44 32.26 28.36
C THR A 356 10.96 33.58 27.76
N ALA A 357 9.82 33.56 27.07
CA ALA A 357 9.03 34.71 26.65
C ALA A 357 7.74 34.71 27.46
#